data_AF-A0A2C9LRC4-F1
#
_entry.id   AF-A0A2C9LRC4-F1
#
_cell.length_a   1.000
_cell.length_b   1.000
_cell.length_c   1.000
_cell.angle_alpha   90.00
_cell.angle_beta   90.00
_cell.angle_gamma   90.00
#
_symmetry.space_group_name_H-M   'P 1'
#
loop_
_entity.id
_entity.type
_entity.pdbx_description
1 polymer ?
#
loop_
_entity_poly.entity_id
_entity_poly.type
_entity_poly.pdbx_seq_one_letter_code
_entity_poly.pdbx_strand_id
1 'polypeptide(L)'
;MVISDSLSYYASTTLYLDHFAFNNCDVPVRAMCNPGEFQCKSGQCIPSDQICDLETDCCDGSDEDSIKCYYYSKNTFEGGLGNWKMSTDSQDWTIQQGSAMTGFYTSSAKPLKDHTTQSQYGHYLYTSFSYLSPSAKAGITYSLPAPNGECDASFWYYISDHSAGNITIFSSTAASGQNLLSTILPQTINSWQKSSVKITGTDPFLFIMKANHGVSQTGYFAIDDVVFSPGCNVPIIATPPPPLTTLTTPTTSPRSTFKPCGPNEFRCATSNICIGQSKVCDFQVDCLDQSDENKCSTLGCDFQTDLCSWYEVKPDTLD
;
A
#
# COMPACT_ATOMS: atom_id res chain seq x y z
N MET A 1 -3.92 17.82 20.27
CA MET A 1 -2.67 17.19 20.75
C MET A 1 -1.67 18.30 21.02
N VAL A 2 -1.13 18.41 22.24
CA VAL A 2 -0.01 19.31 22.55
C VAL A 2 1.18 18.41 22.82
N ILE A 3 2.23 18.55 22.01
CA ILE A 3 3.49 17.83 22.19
C ILE A 3 4.48 18.85 22.73
N SER A 4 4.87 18.71 24.00
CA SER A 4 5.88 19.56 24.62
C SER A 4 7.05 18.71 25.08
N ASP A 5 8.25 19.06 24.63
CA ASP A 5 9.50 18.44 25.06
C ASP A 5 9.86 18.93 26.48
N SER A 6 10.28 18.01 27.34
CA SER A 6 10.88 18.34 28.65
C SER A 6 12.40 18.26 28.51
N LEU A 7 13.04 19.42 28.41
CA LEU A 7 14.49 19.61 28.29
C LEU A 7 15.29 18.65 29.19
N SER A 8 16.14 17.82 28.59
CA SER A 8 17.28 17.20 29.29
C SER A 8 18.56 17.92 28.89
N TYR A 9 19.37 18.29 29.89
CA TYR A 9 20.48 19.24 29.80
C TYR A 9 21.70 18.73 28.98
N TYR A 10 21.67 17.49 28.46
CA TYR A 10 22.72 16.95 27.59
C TYR A 10 22.17 15.87 26.63
N ALA A 11 21.39 16.24 25.63
CA ALA A 11 21.23 15.45 24.41
C ALA A 11 20.57 16.31 23.31
N SER A 12 21.08 16.25 22.09
CA SER A 12 20.33 16.68 20.91
C SER A 12 19.18 15.69 20.71
N THR A 13 18.02 15.95 21.30
CA THR A 13 16.82 15.15 21.10
C THR A 13 16.16 15.59 19.79
N THR A 14 16.30 14.79 18.74
CA THR A 14 15.46 14.92 17.55
C THR A 14 14.23 14.03 17.75
N LEU A 15 13.06 14.66 17.82
CA LEU A 15 11.78 13.95 17.84
C LEU A 15 11.36 13.68 16.40
N TYR A 16 11.31 12.40 16.03
CA TYR A 16 10.68 11.95 14.79
C TYR A 16 9.25 11.56 15.14
N LEU A 17 8.29 12.31 14.61
CA LEU A 17 6.88 11.94 14.63
C LEU A 17 6.60 11.27 13.29
N ASP A 18 6.10 10.05 13.33
CA ASP A 18 5.59 9.35 12.17
C ASP A 18 4.21 8.76 12.53
N HIS A 19 3.31 8.74 11.54
CA HIS A 19 1.91 8.33 11.60
C HIS A 19 1.20 8.46 12.97
N PHE A 20 0.41 9.53 13.16
CA PHE A 20 -0.60 9.58 14.21
C PHE A 20 -1.96 9.23 13.62
N ALA A 21 -2.57 8.14 14.10
CA ALA A 21 -3.97 7.84 13.82
C ALA A 21 -4.85 8.53 14.87
N PHE A 22 -5.87 9.26 14.44
CA PHE A 22 -6.88 9.77 15.36
C PHE A 22 -7.84 8.64 15.73
N ASN A 23 -7.65 8.06 16.92
CA ASN A 23 -8.70 7.25 17.55
C ASN A 23 -9.87 8.19 17.87
N ASN A 24 -11.01 7.98 17.20
CA ASN A 24 -12.13 8.92 17.07
C ASN A 24 -11.84 10.13 16.18
N CYS A 25 -11.82 9.88 14.87
CA CYS A 25 -11.96 10.91 13.85
C CYS A 25 -13.30 11.66 14.00
N ASP A 26 -13.36 12.62 14.92
CA ASP A 26 -14.49 13.56 15.03
C ASP A 26 -14.33 14.64 13.97
N VAL A 27 -14.45 14.23 12.70
CA VAL A 27 -14.32 15.13 11.54
C VAL A 27 -15.66 15.83 11.34
N PRO A 28 -15.69 17.16 11.13
CA PRO A 28 -16.94 17.84 10.81
C PRO A 28 -17.53 17.26 9.53
N VAL A 29 -18.62 16.49 9.70
CA VAL A 29 -19.34 15.82 8.62
C VAL A 29 -19.81 16.88 7.62
N ARG A 30 -19.23 16.85 6.41
CA ARG A 30 -19.63 17.78 5.36
C ARG A 30 -20.74 17.14 4.54
N ALA A 31 -21.83 17.88 4.33
CA ALA A 31 -22.98 17.36 3.58
C ALA A 31 -22.66 17.11 2.09
N MET A 32 -21.73 17.88 1.50
CA MET A 32 -21.30 17.76 0.11
C MET A 32 -19.82 18.12 -0.05
N CYS A 33 -19.10 17.32 -0.83
CA CYS A 33 -17.71 17.59 -1.22
C CYS A 33 -17.63 18.49 -2.45
N ASN A 34 -16.49 19.16 -2.64
CA ASN A 34 -16.23 19.97 -3.82
C ASN A 34 -15.99 19.09 -5.07
N PRO A 35 -16.10 19.62 -6.29
CA PRO A 35 -15.65 18.90 -7.49
C PRO A 35 -14.18 18.50 -7.37
N GLY A 36 -13.85 17.24 -7.69
CA GLY A 36 -12.51 16.69 -7.50
C GLY A 36 -12.24 16.11 -6.10
N GLU A 37 -13.24 16.10 -5.22
CA GLU A 37 -13.17 15.41 -3.92
C GLU A 37 -14.09 14.18 -3.91
N PHE A 38 -13.68 13.16 -3.19
CA PHE A 38 -14.43 11.96 -2.85
C PHE A 38 -14.99 12.05 -1.43
N GLN A 39 -16.26 11.69 -1.27
CA GLN A 39 -16.92 11.62 0.03
C GLN A 39 -16.78 10.22 0.62
N CYS A 40 -16.04 10.09 1.71
CA CYS A 40 -15.95 8.84 2.47
C CYS A 40 -17.31 8.48 3.10
N LYS A 41 -17.55 7.21 3.45
CA LYS A 41 -18.82 6.83 4.12
C LYS A 41 -18.90 7.40 5.54
N SER A 42 -17.75 7.75 6.14
CA SER A 42 -17.65 8.56 7.37
C SER A 42 -18.07 10.03 7.21
N GLY A 43 -18.21 10.53 5.97
CA GLY A 43 -18.64 11.89 5.66
C GLY A 43 -17.52 12.94 5.53
N GLN A 44 -16.25 12.55 5.67
CA GLN A 44 -15.12 13.41 5.30
C GLN A 44 -14.95 13.47 3.77
N CYS A 45 -14.31 14.53 3.29
CA CYS A 45 -13.99 14.72 1.88
C CYS A 45 -12.49 14.62 1.68
N ILE A 46 -12.04 13.73 0.81
CA ILE A 46 -10.63 13.59 0.42
C ILE A 46 -10.46 13.93 -1.06
N PRO A 47 -9.32 14.45 -1.51
CA PRO A 47 -8.97 14.57 -2.93
C PRO A 47 -9.18 13.27 -3.73
N SER A 48 -9.58 13.37 -4.99
CA SER A 48 -9.85 12.20 -5.83
C SER A 48 -8.62 11.36 -6.20
N ASP A 49 -7.43 11.95 -6.11
CA ASP A 49 -6.14 11.28 -6.27
C ASP A 49 -5.73 10.47 -5.04
N GLN A 50 -6.49 10.57 -3.95
CA GLN A 50 -6.36 9.77 -2.72
C GLN A 50 -7.30 8.56 -2.68
N ILE A 51 -7.81 8.14 -3.84
CA ILE A 51 -8.71 6.98 -3.91
C ILE A 51 -7.90 5.80 -4.43
N CYS A 52 -7.93 4.68 -3.70
CA CYS A 52 -7.32 3.43 -4.13
C CYS A 52 -5.81 3.54 -4.32
N ASP A 53 -5.16 4.41 -3.56
CA ASP A 53 -3.76 4.77 -3.64
C ASP A 53 -2.89 4.06 -2.59
N LEU A 54 -3.48 3.07 -1.89
CA LEU A 54 -2.86 2.21 -0.86
C LEU A 54 -2.67 2.88 0.50
N GLU A 55 -3.19 4.10 0.69
CA GLU A 55 -3.24 4.75 1.99
C GLU A 55 -4.68 4.83 2.51
N THR A 56 -4.84 4.72 3.82
CA THR A 56 -6.15 4.92 4.45
C THR A 56 -6.30 6.39 4.83
N ASP A 57 -6.74 7.20 3.89
CA ASP A 57 -7.08 8.61 4.09
C ASP A 57 -8.47 8.75 4.70
N CYS A 58 -9.40 7.88 4.30
CA CYS A 58 -10.68 7.82 4.98
C CYS A 58 -10.53 7.14 6.35
N CYS A 59 -10.90 7.81 7.44
CA CYS A 59 -11.13 7.20 8.76
C CYS A 59 -11.97 5.89 8.79
N ASP A 60 -12.82 5.62 7.80
CA ASP A 60 -13.57 4.36 7.67
C ASP A 60 -12.99 3.39 6.62
N GLY A 61 -11.85 3.73 6.01
CA GLY A 61 -11.19 2.98 4.95
C GLY A 61 -11.99 2.85 3.66
N SER A 62 -13.00 3.71 3.45
CA SER A 62 -13.90 3.59 2.30
C SER A 62 -13.30 4.03 0.96
N ASP A 63 -12.21 4.78 0.99
CA ASP A 63 -11.31 5.07 -0.11
C ASP A 63 -10.65 3.81 -0.67
N GLU A 64 -10.17 2.91 0.20
CA GLU A 64 -9.49 1.65 -0.16
C GLU A 64 -10.43 0.44 -0.30
N ASP A 65 -11.72 0.67 -0.51
CA ASP A 65 -12.74 -0.39 -0.66
C ASP A 65 -12.43 -1.29 -1.88
N SER A 66 -12.32 -2.60 -1.64
CA SER A 66 -11.96 -3.59 -2.66
C SER A 66 -12.81 -3.55 -3.94
N ILE A 67 -14.11 -3.24 -3.84
CA ILE A 67 -15.00 -3.17 -5.00
C ILE A 67 -14.68 -1.94 -5.84
N LYS A 68 -14.37 -0.82 -5.17
CA LYS A 68 -14.01 0.42 -5.86
C LYS A 68 -12.63 0.31 -6.50
N CYS A 69 -11.68 -0.24 -5.75
CA CYS A 69 -10.29 -0.36 -6.17
C CYS A 69 -10.04 -1.47 -7.19
N TYR A 70 -11.05 -2.29 -7.49
CA TYR A 70 -10.96 -3.37 -8.47
C TYR A 70 -10.47 -2.90 -9.86
N TYR A 71 -10.81 -1.67 -10.26
CA TYR A 71 -10.41 -1.12 -11.56
C TYR A 71 -9.08 -0.36 -11.54
N TYR A 72 -8.46 -0.21 -10.36
CA TYR A 72 -7.13 0.38 -10.22
C TYR A 72 -6.08 -0.72 -10.38
N SER A 73 -5.05 -0.47 -11.17
CA SER A 73 -3.92 -1.38 -11.27
C SER A 73 -2.85 -0.95 -10.28
N LYS A 74 -2.57 -1.79 -9.28
CA LYS A 74 -1.60 -1.51 -8.23
C LYS A 74 -0.42 -2.48 -8.31
N ASN A 75 0.79 -2.00 -8.03
CA ASN A 75 1.97 -2.84 -7.85
C ASN A 75 2.83 -2.30 -6.70
N THR A 76 2.88 -3.08 -5.62
CA THR A 76 3.61 -2.81 -4.37
C THR A 76 4.94 -3.56 -4.31
N PHE A 77 5.33 -4.24 -5.40
CA PHE A 77 6.54 -5.07 -5.53
C PHE A 77 6.71 -6.26 -4.55
N GLU A 78 5.81 -6.45 -3.58
CA GLU A 78 5.76 -7.60 -2.68
C GLU A 78 5.64 -8.95 -3.41
N GLY A 79 4.85 -8.96 -4.49
CA GLY A 79 4.67 -10.12 -5.36
C GLY A 79 5.71 -10.21 -6.49
N GLY A 80 6.70 -9.32 -6.52
CA GLY A 80 7.67 -9.19 -7.60
C GLY A 80 7.30 -8.14 -8.66
N LEU A 81 8.00 -8.17 -9.79
CA LEU A 81 7.88 -7.16 -10.86
C LEU A 81 6.56 -7.24 -11.63
N GLY A 82 5.81 -8.35 -11.57
CA GLY A 82 4.61 -8.53 -12.39
C GLY A 82 4.86 -8.27 -13.88
N ASN A 83 4.13 -7.32 -14.47
CA ASN A 83 4.24 -6.95 -15.89
C ASN A 83 5.32 -5.90 -16.19
N TRP A 84 6.02 -5.39 -15.16
CA TRP A 84 7.11 -4.44 -15.35
C TRP A 84 8.33 -5.10 -16.01
N LYS A 85 8.98 -4.37 -16.90
CA LYS A 85 10.18 -4.82 -17.62
C LYS A 85 11.30 -3.81 -17.46
N MET A 86 12.49 -4.30 -17.15
CA MET A 86 13.70 -3.49 -17.14
C MET A 86 13.96 -2.90 -18.53
N SER A 87 14.41 -1.66 -18.55
CA SER A 87 14.89 -0.97 -19.75
C SER A 87 16.26 -1.53 -20.15
N THR A 88 16.66 -1.37 -21.40
CA THR A 88 17.95 -1.87 -21.91
C THR A 88 19.11 -0.91 -21.59
N ASP A 89 19.14 -0.30 -20.40
CA ASP A 89 20.16 0.68 -20.02
C ASP A 89 21.34 0.06 -19.24
N SER A 90 22.24 0.91 -18.76
CA SER A 90 23.53 0.51 -18.17
C SER A 90 23.42 -0.16 -16.81
N GLN A 91 22.29 0.00 -16.13
CA GLN A 91 22.09 -0.45 -14.75
C GLN A 91 20.61 -0.76 -14.55
N ASP A 92 20.27 -1.94 -14.07
CA ASP A 92 18.87 -2.29 -13.84
C ASP A 92 18.40 -1.88 -12.44
N TRP A 93 17.09 -1.67 -12.31
CA TRP A 93 16.41 -1.67 -11.01
C TRP A 93 16.42 -3.08 -10.42
N THR A 94 16.39 -3.17 -9.10
CA THR A 94 16.35 -4.44 -8.37
C THR A 94 15.28 -4.38 -7.30
N ILE A 95 14.57 -5.48 -7.05
CA ILE A 95 13.67 -5.57 -5.90
C ILE A 95 14.54 -5.77 -4.67
N GLN A 96 14.30 -4.95 -3.66
CA GLN A 96 15.09 -4.93 -2.45
C GLN A 96 14.17 -4.83 -1.24
N GLN A 97 14.51 -5.58 -0.18
CA GLN A 97 13.88 -5.41 1.12
C GLN A 97 14.57 -4.33 1.95
N GLY A 98 13.84 -3.82 2.93
CA GLY A 98 14.35 -2.94 3.98
C GLY A 98 15.50 -3.54 4.79
N SER A 99 15.87 -2.87 5.88
CA SER A 99 16.96 -3.33 6.75
C SER A 99 16.65 -3.05 8.20
N ALA A 100 16.95 -4.02 9.06
CA ALA A 100 17.02 -3.79 10.48
C ALA A 100 18.06 -2.72 10.78
N MET A 101 17.74 -1.82 11.70
CA MET A 101 18.68 -0.84 12.21
C MET A 101 19.72 -1.56 13.08
N THR A 102 20.84 -1.98 12.47
CA THR A 102 21.97 -2.53 13.22
C THR A 102 22.77 -1.36 13.79
N GLY A 103 22.99 -1.35 15.10
CA GLY A 103 23.47 -0.18 15.85
C GLY A 103 24.78 0.49 15.38
N PHE A 104 24.86 1.77 15.77
CA PHE A 104 26.00 2.71 15.75
C PHE A 104 26.42 3.42 14.46
N TYR A 105 25.83 3.14 13.28
CA TYR A 105 26.00 3.99 12.09
C TYR A 105 24.68 4.11 11.30
N THR A 106 24.24 5.35 11.04
CA THR A 106 22.91 5.70 10.49
C THR A 106 22.87 5.85 8.97
N SER A 107 23.94 5.51 8.24
CA SER A 107 23.97 5.61 6.77
C SER A 107 23.53 4.29 6.13
N SER A 108 22.24 4.00 6.15
CA SER A 108 21.71 2.89 5.36
C SER A 108 21.83 3.25 3.87
N ALA A 109 22.44 2.37 3.07
CA ALA A 109 22.56 2.52 1.61
C ALA A 109 21.21 2.34 0.87
N LYS A 110 20.08 2.31 1.61
CA LYS A 110 18.73 2.07 1.12
C LYS A 110 17.68 2.49 2.18
N PRO A 111 16.40 2.66 1.83
CA PRO A 111 15.33 2.87 2.80
C PRO A 111 15.23 1.70 3.80
N LEU A 112 15.06 2.02 5.09
CA LEU A 112 15.00 1.00 6.15
C LEU A 112 13.72 0.18 6.12
N LYS A 113 12.63 0.80 5.70
CA LYS A 113 11.29 0.22 5.66
C LYS A 113 10.68 0.46 4.30
N ASP A 114 10.00 -0.56 3.84
CA ASP A 114 9.08 -0.52 2.72
C ASP A 114 7.88 0.39 3.02
N HIS A 115 7.35 1.06 1.99
CA HIS A 115 6.25 2.00 2.18
C HIS A 115 4.93 1.26 2.41
N THR A 116 4.64 0.26 1.57
CA THR A 116 3.40 -0.54 1.65
C THR A 116 3.18 -1.14 3.04
N THR A 117 4.17 -1.86 3.54
CA THR A 117 4.09 -2.68 4.75
C THR A 117 4.58 -1.95 6.00
N GLN A 118 5.20 -0.78 5.82
CA GLN A 118 5.87 -0.02 6.89
C GLN A 118 6.87 -0.87 7.69
N SER A 119 7.44 -1.87 7.01
CA SER A 119 8.23 -2.93 7.61
C SER A 119 9.55 -3.09 6.89
N GLN A 120 10.55 -3.62 7.59
CA GLN A 120 11.84 -3.99 6.98
C GLN A 120 11.73 -5.20 6.05
N TYR A 121 10.64 -5.96 6.13
CA TYR A 121 10.41 -7.18 5.36
C TYR A 121 9.67 -6.95 4.04
N GLY A 122 9.08 -5.76 3.86
CA GLY A 122 8.47 -5.40 2.60
C GLY A 122 9.50 -5.12 1.51
N HIS A 123 9.02 -5.00 0.29
CA HIS A 123 9.78 -4.98 -0.94
C HIS A 123 9.46 -3.75 -1.77
N TYR A 124 10.50 -3.05 -2.18
CA TYR A 124 10.41 -1.92 -3.08
C TYR A 124 11.43 -2.06 -4.22
N LEU A 125 11.27 -1.26 -5.28
CA LEU A 125 12.28 -1.13 -6.31
C LEU A 125 13.41 -0.22 -5.85
N TYR A 126 14.64 -0.64 -6.10
CA TYR A 126 15.85 0.04 -5.67
C TYR A 126 16.90 0.06 -6.77
N THR A 127 17.64 1.17 -6.85
CA THR A 127 18.86 1.26 -7.64
C THR A 127 19.85 2.24 -7.00
N SER A 128 21.13 1.93 -7.14
CA SER A 128 22.22 2.85 -6.84
C SER A 128 23.26 2.79 -7.94
N PHE A 129 24.03 3.87 -8.06
CA PHE A 129 25.02 4.01 -9.11
C PHE A 129 26.42 4.09 -8.53
N SER A 130 27.39 3.55 -9.27
CA SER A 130 28.79 3.79 -8.98
C SER A 130 29.16 5.24 -9.35
N TYR A 131 29.90 5.91 -8.47
CA TYR A 131 30.45 7.25 -8.73
C TYR A 131 31.33 7.33 -9.98
N LEU A 132 31.86 6.19 -10.45
CA LEU A 132 32.65 6.10 -11.68
C LEU A 132 31.80 6.21 -12.96
N SER A 133 30.47 6.22 -12.84
CA SER A 133 29.54 6.25 -13.96
C SER A 133 28.58 7.46 -13.88
N PRO A 134 29.07 8.71 -14.04
CA PRO A 134 28.30 9.96 -13.87
C PRO A 134 27.23 10.20 -14.96
N SER A 135 26.90 9.19 -15.76
CA SER A 135 25.83 9.23 -16.77
C SER A 135 25.04 7.92 -16.83
N ALA A 136 25.24 7.06 -15.83
CA ALA A 136 24.46 5.84 -15.71
C ALA A 136 22.98 6.17 -15.49
N LYS A 137 22.14 5.32 -16.07
CA LYS A 137 20.68 5.39 -15.94
C LYS A 137 20.16 4.00 -15.65
N ALA A 138 19.06 3.97 -14.92
CA ALA A 138 18.30 2.77 -14.66
C ALA A 138 16.84 3.01 -14.98
N GLY A 139 16.30 2.23 -15.90
CA GLY A 139 14.95 2.40 -16.41
C GLY A 139 14.07 1.17 -16.15
N ILE A 140 12.80 1.41 -15.87
CA ILE A 140 11.79 0.37 -15.83
C ILE A 140 10.57 0.81 -16.62
N THR A 141 9.92 -0.14 -17.28
CA THR A 141 8.85 0.12 -18.25
C THR A 141 7.62 -0.73 -17.98
N TYR A 142 6.45 -0.15 -18.22
CA TYR A 142 5.15 -0.84 -18.19
C TYR A 142 4.39 -0.55 -19.48
N SER A 143 3.86 -1.59 -20.12
CA SER A 143 3.09 -1.45 -21.35
C SER A 143 1.63 -1.17 -21.03
N LEU A 144 1.14 0.02 -21.40
CA LEU A 144 -0.23 0.44 -21.16
C LEU A 144 -1.01 0.58 -22.48
N PRO A 145 -2.32 0.24 -22.48
CA PRO A 145 -3.18 0.55 -23.60
C PRO A 145 -3.43 2.07 -23.70
N ALA A 146 -4.13 2.48 -24.76
CA ALA A 146 -4.52 3.88 -24.92
C ALA A 146 -5.40 4.34 -23.73
N PRO A 147 -5.13 5.52 -23.14
CA PRO A 147 -5.99 6.10 -22.11
C PRO A 147 -7.43 6.31 -22.60
N ASN A 148 -8.40 6.16 -21.69
CA ASN A 148 -9.81 6.48 -21.91
C ASN A 148 -10.31 7.31 -20.72
N GLY A 149 -10.40 8.62 -20.92
CA GLY A 149 -10.67 9.56 -19.82
C GLY A 149 -9.41 9.99 -19.11
N GLU A 150 -9.51 10.24 -17.80
CA GLU A 150 -8.42 10.72 -16.97
C GLU A 150 -7.55 9.55 -16.49
N CYS A 151 -6.40 9.37 -17.16
CA CYS A 151 -5.36 8.41 -16.75
C CYS A 151 -4.31 9.14 -15.93
N ASP A 152 -4.14 8.69 -14.68
CA ASP A 152 -3.17 9.22 -13.74
C ASP A 152 -2.34 8.04 -13.22
N ALA A 153 -1.05 8.27 -13.00
CA ALA A 153 -0.15 7.33 -12.36
C ALA A 153 0.43 7.96 -11.10
N SER A 154 0.20 7.34 -9.95
CA SER A 154 0.76 7.73 -8.66
C SER A 154 1.74 6.68 -8.16
N PHE A 155 2.74 7.12 -7.41
CA PHE A 155 3.76 6.24 -6.85
C PHE A 155 4.49 6.92 -5.70
N TRP A 156 5.08 6.09 -4.85
CA TRP A 156 5.98 6.52 -3.80
C TRP A 156 7.42 6.43 -4.27
N TYR A 157 8.24 7.38 -3.84
CA TYR A 157 9.64 7.44 -4.21
C TYR A 157 10.51 7.91 -3.05
N TYR A 158 11.79 7.55 -3.13
CA TYR A 158 12.83 7.98 -2.19
C TYR A 158 14.09 8.34 -2.98
N ILE A 159 14.63 9.54 -2.76
CA ILE A 159 15.93 9.96 -3.29
C ILE A 159 16.81 10.32 -2.11
N SER A 160 17.91 9.59 -1.94
CA SER A 160 18.67 9.59 -0.67
C SER A 160 19.40 10.87 -0.34
N ASP A 161 19.83 11.63 -1.34
CA ASP A 161 20.56 12.87 -1.15
C ASP A 161 20.40 13.81 -2.35
N HIS A 162 20.70 15.10 -2.13
CA HIS A 162 20.55 16.14 -3.15
C HIS A 162 21.43 15.99 -4.38
N SER A 163 22.51 15.22 -4.30
CA SER A 163 23.44 14.99 -5.39
C SER A 163 23.20 13.65 -6.10
N ALA A 164 22.27 12.82 -5.62
CA ALA A 164 21.99 11.49 -6.15
C ALA A 164 21.57 11.54 -7.62
N GLY A 165 20.86 12.60 -8.02
CA GLY A 165 20.38 12.81 -9.39
C GLY A 165 18.89 13.13 -9.42
N ASN A 166 18.14 12.53 -10.33
CA ASN A 166 16.69 12.74 -10.44
C ASN A 166 15.98 11.52 -11.01
N ILE A 167 14.66 11.44 -10.81
CA ILE A 167 13.80 10.46 -11.48
C ILE A 167 13.03 11.19 -12.58
N THR A 168 13.10 10.69 -13.81
CA THR A 168 12.32 11.20 -14.95
C THR A 168 11.29 10.18 -15.41
N ILE A 169 10.09 10.68 -15.67
CA ILE A 169 8.94 9.88 -16.07
C ILE A 169 8.60 10.22 -17.51
N PHE A 170 8.47 9.20 -18.36
CA PHE A 170 8.13 9.36 -19.76
C PHE A 170 6.93 8.50 -20.14
N SER A 171 6.19 8.95 -21.15
CA SER A 171 5.36 8.09 -21.99
C SER A 171 6.09 7.90 -23.32
N SER A 172 6.07 6.69 -23.89
CA SER A 172 6.66 6.43 -25.20
C SER A 172 5.69 5.73 -26.12
N THR A 173 5.41 6.32 -27.28
CA THR A 173 4.61 5.67 -28.34
C THR A 173 5.50 5.26 -29.50
N ALA A 174 5.01 4.37 -30.36
CA ALA A 174 5.71 4.02 -31.60
C ALA A 174 5.79 5.19 -32.59
N ALA A 175 4.81 6.11 -32.56
CA ALA A 175 4.71 7.22 -33.50
C ALA A 175 5.51 8.46 -33.07
N SER A 176 5.44 8.84 -31.79
CA SER A 176 6.05 10.07 -31.26
C SER A 176 7.35 9.84 -30.48
N GLY A 177 7.72 8.60 -30.18
CA GLY A 177 8.86 8.30 -29.32
C GLY A 177 8.60 8.70 -27.86
N GLN A 178 9.65 9.05 -27.12
CA GLN A 178 9.56 9.43 -25.69
C GLN A 178 9.09 10.88 -25.52
N ASN A 179 8.00 11.05 -24.76
CA ASN A 179 7.47 12.32 -24.28
C ASN A 179 7.68 12.43 -22.77
N LEU A 180 8.26 13.54 -22.32
CA LEU A 180 8.55 13.80 -20.90
C LEU A 180 7.25 14.17 -20.17
N LEU A 181 6.90 13.40 -19.13
CA LEU A 181 5.74 13.67 -18.28
C LEU A 181 6.13 14.46 -17.03
N SER A 182 7.21 14.07 -16.36
CA SER A 182 7.67 14.74 -15.14
C SER A 182 9.15 14.50 -14.86
N THR A 183 9.76 15.43 -14.12
CA THR A 183 11.12 15.30 -13.57
C THR A 183 11.06 15.56 -12.07
N ILE A 184 11.34 14.53 -11.28
CA ILE A 184 11.33 14.55 -9.82
C ILE A 184 12.74 14.85 -9.33
N LEU A 185 12.87 15.96 -8.58
CA LEU A 185 14.13 16.38 -8.00
C LEU A 185 14.27 15.89 -6.54
N PRO A 186 15.51 15.73 -6.05
CA PRO A 186 15.76 15.38 -4.65
C PRO A 186 15.16 16.41 -3.71
N GLN A 187 14.56 15.92 -2.63
CA GLN A 187 14.02 16.76 -1.55
C GLN A 187 15.01 16.81 -0.38
N THR A 188 14.82 17.77 0.53
CA THR A 188 15.64 17.92 1.75
C THR A 188 15.28 16.90 2.85
N ILE A 189 14.22 16.13 2.63
CA ILE A 189 13.59 15.26 3.62
C ILE A 189 13.96 13.82 3.30
N ASN A 190 14.48 13.10 4.29
CA ASN A 190 14.87 11.70 4.20
C ASN A 190 13.66 10.80 4.54
N SER A 191 12.64 10.85 3.69
CA SER A 191 11.39 10.12 3.86
C SER A 191 10.82 9.72 2.50
N TRP A 192 9.99 8.68 2.48
CA TRP A 192 9.16 8.36 1.32
C TRP A 192 8.31 9.56 0.94
N GLN A 193 8.22 9.88 -0.35
CA GLN A 193 7.43 10.99 -0.89
C GLN A 193 6.54 10.49 -2.01
N LYS A 194 5.35 11.07 -2.14
CA LYS A 194 4.39 10.72 -3.19
C LYS A 194 4.55 11.61 -4.41
N SER A 195 4.41 11.03 -5.59
CA SER A 195 4.30 11.76 -6.85
C SER A 195 3.14 11.24 -7.68
N SER A 196 2.53 12.12 -8.47
CA SER A 196 1.46 11.78 -9.40
C SER A 196 1.67 12.48 -10.72
N VAL A 197 1.41 11.78 -11.82
CA VAL A 197 1.54 12.31 -13.18
C VAL A 197 0.26 12.04 -13.99
N LYS A 198 -0.23 13.09 -14.64
CA LYS A 198 -1.34 12.99 -15.59
C LYS A 198 -0.81 12.47 -16.93
N ILE A 199 -1.44 11.44 -17.46
CA ILE A 199 -1.05 10.83 -18.73
C ILE A 199 -2.14 11.10 -19.77
N THR A 200 -1.73 11.68 -20.88
CA THR A 200 -2.62 11.98 -22.02
C THR A 200 -2.10 11.31 -23.27
N GLY A 201 -3.01 10.84 -24.12
CA GLY A 201 -2.66 10.13 -25.34
C GLY A 201 -3.85 9.43 -25.95
N THR A 202 -3.70 9.00 -27.20
CA THR A 202 -4.73 8.23 -27.92
C THR A 202 -4.21 6.88 -28.42
N ASP A 203 -2.91 6.65 -28.30
CA ASP A 203 -2.24 5.43 -28.72
C ASP A 203 -1.76 4.63 -27.49
N PRO A 204 -1.64 3.29 -27.60
CA PRO A 204 -0.92 2.48 -26.63
C PRO A 204 0.52 2.99 -26.45
N PHE A 205 1.01 2.96 -25.22
CA PHE A 205 2.29 3.57 -24.85
C PHE A 205 3.03 2.75 -23.80
N LEU A 206 4.35 2.95 -23.74
CA LEU A 206 5.17 2.50 -22.63
C LEU A 206 5.24 3.62 -21.59
N PHE A 207 4.82 3.34 -20.36
CA PHE A 207 5.14 4.16 -19.20
C PHE A 207 6.55 3.82 -18.74
N ILE A 208 7.41 4.82 -18.58
CA ILE A 208 8.83 4.63 -18.32
C ILE A 208 9.23 5.47 -17.12
N MET A 209 9.81 4.84 -16.10
CA MET A 209 10.42 5.52 -14.97
C MET A 209 11.93 5.32 -15.05
N LYS A 210 12.70 6.42 -15.03
CA LYS A 210 14.16 6.39 -15.14
C LYS A 210 14.82 7.13 -13.99
N ALA A 211 15.67 6.44 -13.23
CA ALA A 211 16.63 7.09 -12.36
C ALA A 211 17.83 7.54 -13.20
N ASN A 212 18.18 8.82 -13.12
CA ASN A 212 19.35 9.39 -13.76
C ASN A 212 20.37 9.72 -12.68
N HIS A 213 21.55 9.10 -12.77
CA HIS A 213 22.62 9.34 -11.83
C HIS A 213 23.11 10.79 -11.90
N GLY A 214 23.26 11.41 -10.74
CA GLY A 214 23.92 12.69 -10.54
C GLY A 214 25.41 12.51 -10.28
N VAL A 215 25.88 13.10 -9.19
CA VAL A 215 27.30 13.10 -8.78
C VAL A 215 27.54 12.50 -7.40
N SER A 216 26.48 11.99 -6.75
CA SER A 216 26.60 11.36 -5.43
C SER A 216 27.41 10.06 -5.50
N GLN A 217 28.14 9.76 -4.44
CA GLN A 217 28.89 8.50 -4.30
C GLN A 217 28.10 7.42 -3.58
N THR A 218 27.12 7.83 -2.79
CA THR A 218 26.30 6.95 -1.94
C THR A 218 24.82 7.10 -2.27
N GLY A 219 24.51 7.82 -3.35
CA GLY A 219 23.17 8.14 -3.77
C GLY A 219 22.42 6.91 -4.25
N TYR A 220 21.19 6.77 -3.80
CA TYR A 220 20.28 5.73 -4.23
C TYR A 220 18.88 6.28 -4.49
N PHE A 221 18.12 5.49 -5.23
CA PHE A 221 16.74 5.74 -5.58
C PHE A 221 15.91 4.54 -5.19
N ALA A 222 14.74 4.79 -4.64
CA ALA A 222 13.73 3.77 -4.45
C ALA A 222 12.37 4.23 -4.99
N ILE A 223 11.58 3.28 -5.46
CA ILE A 223 10.22 3.48 -5.94
C ILE A 223 9.36 2.37 -5.33
N ASP A 224 8.17 2.73 -4.89
CA ASP A 224 7.20 1.79 -4.33
C ASP A 224 5.77 2.20 -4.74
N ASP A 225 4.80 1.30 -4.51
CA ASP A 225 3.37 1.60 -4.56
C ASP A 225 2.90 2.28 -5.85
N VAL A 226 3.23 1.68 -7.00
CA VAL A 226 2.81 2.24 -8.29
C VAL A 226 1.35 1.90 -8.58
N VAL A 227 0.53 2.93 -8.71
CA VAL A 227 -0.90 2.82 -8.96
C VAL A 227 -1.27 3.55 -10.25
N PHE A 228 -2.02 2.87 -11.12
CA PHE A 228 -2.64 3.46 -12.30
C PHE A 228 -4.15 3.60 -12.09
N SER A 229 -4.67 4.78 -12.39
CA SER A 229 -6.11 5.05 -12.32
C SER A 229 -6.88 4.25 -13.39
N PRO A 230 -8.20 4.03 -13.22
CA PRO A 230 -9.02 3.28 -14.16
C PRO A 230 -8.99 3.84 -15.59
N GLY A 231 -8.77 5.15 -15.76
CA GLY A 231 -8.66 5.79 -17.08
C GLY A 231 -7.46 5.31 -17.89
N CYS A 232 -6.49 4.62 -17.28
CA CYS A 232 -5.37 4.00 -17.97
C CYS A 232 -5.74 2.65 -18.64
N ASN A 233 -6.97 2.16 -18.45
CA ASN A 233 -7.51 0.92 -19.02
C ASN A 233 -6.63 -0.32 -18.84
N VAL A 234 -5.90 -0.43 -17.72
CA VAL A 234 -5.06 -1.61 -17.48
C VAL A 234 -5.93 -2.87 -17.50
N PRO A 235 -5.59 -3.90 -18.30
CA PRO A 235 -6.38 -5.12 -18.37
C PRO A 235 -6.47 -5.76 -16.99
N ILE A 236 -7.69 -5.88 -16.46
CA ILE A 236 -7.97 -6.66 -15.26
C ILE A 236 -7.60 -8.12 -15.52
N ILE A 237 -6.78 -8.71 -14.64
CA ILE A 237 -6.61 -10.16 -14.63
C ILE A 237 -8.00 -10.73 -14.36
N ALA A 238 -8.44 -11.69 -15.17
CA ALA A 238 -9.81 -12.21 -15.19
C ALA A 238 -10.15 -13.03 -13.92
N THR A 239 -10.15 -12.39 -12.76
CA THR A 239 -10.91 -12.80 -11.59
C THR A 239 -12.23 -12.04 -11.62
N PRO A 240 -13.40 -12.69 -11.48
CA PRO A 240 -14.66 -11.97 -11.45
C PRO A 240 -14.62 -10.89 -10.36
N PRO A 241 -15.17 -9.67 -10.62
CA PRO A 241 -15.27 -8.66 -9.58
C PRO A 241 -15.95 -9.26 -8.36
N PRO A 242 -15.58 -8.85 -7.13
CA PRO A 242 -16.25 -9.31 -5.92
C PRO A 242 -17.76 -9.14 -6.13
N PRO A 243 -18.59 -10.16 -5.84
CA PRO A 243 -20.04 -10.03 -5.98
C PRO A 243 -20.49 -8.79 -5.20
N LEU A 244 -21.25 -7.92 -5.86
CA LEU A 244 -21.74 -6.67 -5.29
C LEU A 244 -22.72 -7.00 -4.15
N THR A 245 -22.23 -7.11 -2.91
CA THR A 245 -23.10 -7.28 -1.75
C THR A 245 -23.80 -5.95 -1.52
N THR A 246 -24.97 -5.80 -2.14
CA THR A 246 -25.85 -4.66 -1.92
C THR A 246 -26.24 -4.64 -0.44
N LEU A 247 -25.66 -3.70 0.31
CA LEU A 247 -26.11 -3.35 1.66
C LEU A 247 -27.52 -2.74 1.54
N THR A 248 -28.53 -3.60 1.53
CA THR A 248 -29.92 -3.17 1.68
C THR A 248 -30.10 -2.55 3.06
N THR A 249 -30.59 -1.32 3.06
CA THR A 249 -31.07 -0.55 4.19
C THR A 249 -31.99 -1.37 5.11
N PRO A 250 -31.98 -1.12 6.44
CA PRO A 250 -32.79 -1.87 7.39
C PRO A 250 -34.26 -1.53 7.17
N THR A 251 -34.96 -2.37 6.42
CA THR A 251 -36.41 -2.35 6.35
C THR A 251 -36.93 -3.38 7.35
N THR A 252 -37.76 -2.89 8.26
CA THR A 252 -38.47 -3.63 9.29
C THR A 252 -38.98 -4.99 8.79
N SER A 253 -38.37 -6.07 9.28
CA SER A 253 -38.73 -7.44 8.97
C SER A 253 -40.01 -7.86 9.70
N PRO A 254 -40.97 -8.55 9.04
CA PRO A 254 -41.91 -9.41 9.72
C PRO A 254 -41.32 -10.81 9.92
N ARG A 255 -41.12 -11.15 11.20
CA ARG A 255 -41.18 -12.49 11.84
C ARG A 255 -40.84 -13.71 10.95
N SER A 256 -39.60 -14.19 11.09
CA SER A 256 -39.07 -15.42 10.48
C SER A 256 -39.40 -16.69 11.30
N THR A 257 -39.89 -17.73 10.63
CA THR A 257 -40.30 -19.04 11.19
C THR A 257 -39.31 -20.15 10.82
N PHE A 258 -38.07 -20.11 11.32
CA PHE A 258 -37.10 -21.20 11.11
C PHE A 258 -36.57 -21.80 12.41
N LYS A 259 -36.27 -23.11 12.35
CA LYS A 259 -35.85 -23.95 13.48
C LYS A 259 -34.45 -23.52 13.98
N PRO A 260 -34.26 -23.24 15.28
CA PRO A 260 -32.97 -22.87 15.85
C PRO A 260 -31.99 -24.06 15.88
N CYS A 261 -30.68 -23.79 15.71
CA CYS A 261 -29.62 -24.78 15.90
C CYS A 261 -29.59 -25.31 17.35
N GLY A 262 -29.01 -26.48 17.55
CA GLY A 262 -28.87 -27.10 18.88
C GLY A 262 -27.94 -26.30 19.81
N PRO A 263 -27.92 -26.64 21.12
CA PRO A 263 -27.18 -25.89 22.14
C PRO A 263 -25.65 -25.86 22.00
N ASN A 264 -25.06 -26.65 21.08
CA ASN A 264 -23.61 -26.72 20.82
C ASN A 264 -23.31 -26.60 19.32
N GLU A 265 -24.15 -25.90 18.58
CA GLU A 265 -24.03 -25.73 17.15
C GLU A 265 -23.98 -24.24 16.78
N PHE A 266 -23.00 -23.89 15.95
CA PHE A 266 -22.86 -22.58 15.36
C PHE A 266 -23.58 -22.51 14.02
N ARG A 267 -24.33 -21.43 13.80
CA ARG A 267 -25.08 -21.22 12.55
C ARG A 267 -24.26 -20.35 11.60
N CYS A 268 -23.97 -20.88 10.41
CA CYS A 268 -23.32 -20.09 9.37
C CYS A 268 -24.16 -18.84 9.02
N ALA A 269 -23.52 -17.71 8.69
CA ALA A 269 -24.19 -16.42 8.62
C ALA A 269 -25.16 -16.30 7.43
N THR A 270 -24.80 -16.87 6.27
CA THR A 270 -25.58 -16.83 5.03
C THR A 270 -26.18 -18.16 4.62
N SER A 271 -25.64 -19.28 5.12
CA SER A 271 -26.23 -20.61 4.91
C SER A 271 -26.94 -21.09 6.17
N ASN A 272 -28.08 -21.78 6.01
CA ASN A 272 -28.87 -22.29 7.14
C ASN A 272 -28.27 -23.60 7.70
N ILE A 273 -26.94 -23.75 7.60
CA ILE A 273 -26.17 -24.93 8.01
C ILE A 273 -25.69 -24.69 9.44
N CYS A 274 -25.95 -25.66 10.32
CA CYS A 274 -25.45 -25.67 11.69
C CYS A 274 -24.21 -26.57 11.71
N ILE A 275 -23.07 -26.04 12.15
CA ILE A 275 -21.82 -26.77 12.36
C ILE A 275 -21.59 -26.92 13.87
N GLY A 276 -20.75 -27.88 14.29
CA GLY A 276 -20.44 -28.03 15.71
C GLY A 276 -19.63 -26.84 16.25
N GLN A 277 -19.82 -26.46 17.52
CA GLN A 277 -19.05 -25.39 18.17
C GLN A 277 -17.52 -25.62 18.10
N SER A 278 -17.08 -26.88 18.02
CA SER A 278 -15.66 -27.26 17.88
C SER A 278 -15.06 -27.01 16.50
N LYS A 279 -15.88 -26.59 15.53
CA LYS A 279 -15.51 -26.27 14.15
C LYS A 279 -15.60 -24.76 13.88
N VAL A 280 -15.62 -23.97 14.95
CA VAL A 280 -15.60 -22.51 14.92
C VAL A 280 -14.23 -22.08 15.39
N CYS A 281 -13.52 -21.28 14.60
CA CYS A 281 -12.14 -20.89 14.86
C CYS A 281 -11.18 -22.09 14.93
N ASP A 282 -11.39 -23.12 14.10
CA ASP A 282 -10.51 -24.30 14.04
C ASP A 282 -9.50 -24.24 12.88
N PHE A 283 -9.42 -23.09 12.20
CA PHE A 283 -8.60 -22.84 11.02
C PHE A 283 -8.98 -23.70 9.80
N GLN A 284 -10.15 -24.36 9.83
CA GLN A 284 -10.76 -24.98 8.67
C GLN A 284 -12.04 -24.24 8.30
N VAL A 285 -12.24 -24.04 6.99
CA VAL A 285 -13.47 -23.44 6.49
C VAL A 285 -14.55 -24.52 6.44
N ASP A 286 -15.37 -24.59 7.50
CA ASP A 286 -16.52 -25.49 7.62
C ASP A 286 -17.83 -24.80 7.18
N CYS A 287 -17.92 -23.47 7.30
CA CYS A 287 -18.99 -22.69 6.68
C CYS A 287 -18.62 -22.23 5.26
N LEU A 288 -19.53 -22.43 4.29
CA LEU A 288 -19.38 -21.96 2.89
C LEU A 288 -19.07 -20.47 2.76
N ASP A 289 -19.48 -19.68 3.76
CA ASP A 289 -19.29 -18.23 3.83
C ASP A 289 -18.22 -17.79 4.82
N GLN A 290 -17.40 -18.72 5.32
CA GLN A 290 -16.31 -18.50 6.27
C GLN A 290 -16.74 -17.77 7.56
N SER A 291 -18.03 -17.82 7.89
CA SER A 291 -18.58 -17.13 9.06
C SER A 291 -18.12 -17.74 10.39
N ASP A 292 -17.69 -18.99 10.36
CA ASP A 292 -17.04 -19.74 11.43
C ASP A 292 -15.64 -19.21 11.78
N GLU A 293 -14.92 -18.63 10.81
CA GLU A 293 -13.55 -18.14 11.01
C GLU A 293 -13.46 -16.59 11.06
N ASN A 294 -14.47 -15.88 10.56
CA ASN A 294 -14.42 -14.42 10.39
C ASN A 294 -14.60 -13.58 11.68
N LYS A 295 -14.94 -14.20 12.82
CA LYS A 295 -15.16 -13.51 14.11
C LYS A 295 -14.34 -14.10 15.26
N CYS A 296 -13.15 -14.59 14.96
CA CYS A 296 -12.21 -15.09 15.96
C CYS A 296 -11.42 -13.96 16.62
N SER A 297 -12.11 -12.96 17.18
CA SER A 297 -11.46 -11.76 17.74
C SER A 297 -10.90 -11.94 19.15
N THR A 298 -10.75 -13.17 19.67
CA THR A 298 -10.18 -13.40 21.02
C THR A 298 -9.74 -14.85 21.32
N LEU A 299 -9.47 -15.66 20.29
CA LEU A 299 -9.12 -17.08 20.47
C LEU A 299 -7.97 -17.57 19.56
N GLY A 300 -7.24 -16.66 18.91
CA GLY A 300 -5.99 -16.97 18.21
C GLY A 300 -4.81 -16.66 19.12
N CYS A 301 -4.23 -17.67 19.77
CA CYS A 301 -2.91 -17.53 20.37
C CYS A 301 -1.84 -17.95 19.36
N ASP A 302 -1.11 -16.99 18.83
CA ASP A 302 0.00 -17.21 17.90
C ASP A 302 1.38 -17.15 18.59
N PHE A 303 1.39 -17.03 19.93
CA PHE A 303 2.57 -16.90 20.79
C PHE A 303 3.49 -15.71 20.43
N GLN A 304 3.01 -14.75 19.63
CA GLN A 304 3.82 -13.61 19.20
C GLN A 304 3.96 -12.54 20.29
N THR A 305 3.03 -12.48 21.24
CA THR A 305 3.02 -11.45 22.29
C THR A 305 2.93 -11.98 23.72
N ASP A 306 2.42 -13.20 23.95
CA ASP A 306 2.35 -13.86 25.27
C ASP A 306 2.07 -15.37 25.11
N LEU A 307 2.23 -16.17 26.17
CA LEU A 307 1.91 -17.61 26.23
C LEU A 307 0.40 -17.91 26.31
N CYS A 308 -0.46 -16.89 26.26
CA CYS A 308 -1.93 -17.00 26.25
C CYS A 308 -2.48 -18.00 27.26
N SER A 309 -2.24 -17.75 28.56
CA SER A 309 -2.69 -18.61 29.67
C SER A 309 -2.11 -20.03 29.71
N TRP A 310 -1.21 -20.40 28.78
CA TRP A 310 -0.35 -21.56 28.95
C TRP A 310 0.83 -21.18 29.84
N TYR A 311 1.22 -22.08 30.75
CA TYR A 311 2.38 -21.89 31.61
C TYR A 311 3.31 -23.09 31.48
N GLU A 312 4.62 -22.82 31.50
CA GLU A 312 5.64 -23.85 31.44
C GLU A 312 5.66 -24.65 32.75
N VAL A 313 5.48 -25.97 32.66
CA VAL A 313 5.38 -26.84 33.84
C VAL A 313 6.77 -27.13 34.45
N LYS A 314 7.86 -26.92 33.69
CA LYS A 314 9.25 -26.96 34.16
C LYS A 314 10.16 -26.12 33.26
N PRO A 315 10.92 -25.15 33.79
CA PRO A 315 11.93 -24.44 33.01
C PRO A 315 13.12 -25.35 32.73
N ASP A 316 13.46 -25.55 31.44
CA ASP A 316 14.72 -26.15 31.04
C ASP A 316 15.84 -25.09 30.96
N THR A 317 17.04 -25.46 31.39
CA THR A 317 18.16 -24.55 31.67
C THR A 317 18.95 -24.12 30.42
N LEU A 318 18.27 -23.58 29.41
CA LEU A 318 18.95 -23.00 28.25
C LEU A 318 18.37 -21.63 27.91
N ASP A 319 18.66 -20.66 28.79
CA ASP A 319 18.86 -19.25 28.47
C ASP A 319 20.06 -18.73 29.30
#